data_AF-A0A845GNL4-F1
#
_entry.id   AF-A0A845GNL4-F1
#
_cell.length_a   1.000
_cell.length_b   1.000
_cell.length_c   1.000
_cell.angle_alpha   90.00
_cell.angle_beta   90.00
_cell.angle_gamma   90.00
#
_symmetry.space_group_name_H-M   'P 1'
#
loop_
_entity.id
_entity.type
_entity.pdbx_description
1 polymer ?
#
loop_
_entity_poly.entity_id
_entity_poly.type
_entity_poly.pdbx_seq_one_letter_code
_entity_poly.pdbx_strand_id
1 'polypeptide(L)'
;MSDFYKYFKENMDGLGLPAPESIFGNVQLATATASTLIGLAEKFGKNVTVAEMVGAGIRGEKLLVIGAMSASYYLGAVIGSIAVATGRSLAGGVSLADVLLNAQTNHLHRPWLPAVMMRHPEIYKKRRVVQVRRVR
;
A
#
# COMPACT_ATOMS: atom_id res chain seq x y z
N MET A 1 -16.72 8.29 -6.21
CA MET A 1 -15.87 7.76 -5.13
C MET A 1 -14.42 7.73 -5.59
N SER A 2 -13.48 8.15 -4.77
CA SER A 2 -12.06 7.91 -5.00
C SER A 2 -11.80 6.39 -4.93
N ASP A 3 -11.25 5.79 -5.99
CA ASP A 3 -10.90 4.36 -6.01
C ASP A 3 -9.78 4.01 -5.00
N PHE A 4 -9.25 4.99 -4.27
CA PHE A 4 -8.21 4.83 -3.25
C PHE A 4 -8.53 3.75 -2.23
N TYR A 5 -9.66 3.85 -1.52
CA TYR A 5 -9.96 2.89 -0.46
C TYR A 5 -10.14 1.48 -1.01
N LYS A 6 -10.68 1.35 -2.23
CA LYS A 6 -10.77 0.07 -2.93
C LYS A 6 -9.38 -0.56 -3.11
N TYR A 7 -8.42 0.18 -3.68
CA TYR A 7 -7.06 -0.34 -3.88
C TYR A 7 -6.29 -0.55 -2.58
N PHE A 8 -6.52 0.32 -1.59
CA PHE A 8 -5.92 0.17 -0.27
C PHE A 8 -6.41 -1.10 0.41
N LYS A 9 -7.73 -1.33 0.41
CA LYS A 9 -8.36 -2.52 0.97
C LYS A 9 -7.94 -3.79 0.23
N GLU A 10 -7.91 -3.77 -1.10
CA GLU A 10 -7.44 -4.89 -1.92
C GLU A 10 -6.02 -5.33 -1.52
N ASN A 11 -5.11 -4.36 -1.31
CA ASN A 11 -3.75 -4.66 -0.90
C ASN A 11 -3.67 -5.18 0.55
N MET A 12 -4.41 -4.57 1.47
CA MET A 12 -4.45 -4.99 2.88
C MET A 12 -5.10 -6.37 3.07
N ASP A 13 -6.19 -6.66 2.36
CA ASP A 13 -6.85 -7.96 2.34
C ASP A 13 -5.92 -9.03 1.74
N GLY A 14 -5.12 -8.68 0.72
CA GLY A 14 -4.07 -9.54 0.17
C GLY A 14 -2.97 -9.90 1.17
N LEU A 15 -2.78 -9.08 2.21
CA LEU A 15 -1.87 -9.33 3.33
C LEU A 15 -2.57 -9.95 4.55
N GLY A 16 -3.88 -10.19 4.48
CA GLY A 16 -4.70 -10.68 5.59
C GLY A 16 -4.83 -9.68 6.74
N LEU A 17 -4.67 -8.38 6.46
CA LEU A 17 -4.66 -7.32 7.47
C LEU A 17 -5.97 -6.51 7.48
N PRO A 18 -6.48 -6.14 8.67
CA PRO A 18 -7.71 -5.36 8.76
C PRO A 18 -7.51 -3.92 8.28
N ALA A 19 -8.46 -3.41 7.49
CA ALA A 19 -8.44 -2.06 6.94
C ALA A 19 -9.82 -1.37 7.06
N PRO A 20 -10.22 -0.93 8.26
CA PRO A 20 -11.51 -0.27 8.46
C PRO A 20 -11.61 1.07 7.73
N GLU A 21 -12.73 1.29 7.05
CA GLU A 21 -12.96 2.49 6.23
C GLU A 21 -12.96 3.79 7.04
N SER A 22 -13.34 3.74 8.32
CA SER A 22 -13.41 4.91 9.21
C SER A 22 -12.08 5.65 9.36
N ILE A 23 -10.95 4.94 9.25
CA ILE A 23 -9.60 5.51 9.43
C ILE A 23 -8.72 5.40 8.17
N PHE A 24 -9.16 4.68 7.15
CA PHE A 24 -8.42 4.51 5.88
C PHE A 24 -9.22 4.87 4.62
N GLY A 25 -10.44 5.38 4.75
CA GLY A 25 -11.37 5.59 3.63
C GLY A 25 -10.91 6.58 2.55
N ASN A 26 -9.89 7.39 2.82
CA ASN A 26 -9.24 8.23 1.83
C ASN A 26 -7.76 8.45 2.17
N VAL A 27 -7.02 9.05 1.22
CA VAL A 27 -5.57 9.30 1.34
C VAL A 27 -5.28 10.13 2.60
N GLN A 28 -6.10 11.14 2.89
CA GLN A 28 -5.88 12.05 4.02
C GLN A 28 -6.03 11.32 5.36
N LEU A 29 -7.10 10.54 5.54
CA LEU A 29 -7.34 9.74 6.75
C LEU A 29 -6.26 8.67 6.92
N ALA A 30 -5.91 7.98 5.84
CA ALA A 30 -4.89 6.94 5.88
C ALA A 30 -3.51 7.50 6.22
N THR A 31 -3.14 8.65 5.64
CA THR A 31 -1.86 9.33 5.93
C THR A 31 -1.84 9.87 7.35
N ALA A 32 -2.93 10.49 7.83
CA ALA A 32 -3.02 10.94 9.21
C ALA A 32 -2.85 9.79 10.21
N THR A 33 -3.50 8.66 9.94
CA THR A 33 -3.40 7.44 10.75
C THR A 33 -1.99 6.82 10.68
N ALA A 34 -1.36 6.79 9.51
CA ALA A 34 0.02 6.33 9.38
C ALA A 34 0.99 7.23 10.19
N SER A 35 0.84 8.54 10.11
CA SER A 35 1.65 9.50 10.88
C SER A 35 1.50 9.31 12.39
N THR A 36 0.28 9.06 12.89
CA THR A 36 0.09 8.79 14.32
C THR A 36 0.74 7.47 14.73
N LEU A 37 0.62 6.41 13.92
CA LEU A 37 1.28 5.13 14.18
C LEU A 37 2.80 5.24 14.15
N ILE A 38 3.38 6.03 13.24
CA ILE A 38 4.83 6.32 13.22
C ILE A 38 5.24 7.04 14.51
N GLY A 39 4.52 8.09 14.91
CA GLY A 39 4.83 8.82 16.15
C GLY A 39 4.75 7.93 17.39
N LEU A 40 3.81 6.98 17.43
CA LEU A 40 3.75 5.97 18.49
C LEU A 40 4.96 5.02 18.40
N ALA A 41 5.30 4.52 17.22
CA ALA A 41 6.46 3.65 17.02
C ALA A 41 7.79 4.33 17.41
N GLU A 42 7.97 5.61 17.10
CA GLU A 42 9.16 6.38 17.50
C GLU A 42 9.23 6.59 19.02
N LYS A 43 8.08 6.82 19.66
CA LYS A 43 7.97 7.03 21.10
C LYS A 43 8.23 5.76 21.90
N PHE A 44 7.80 4.61 21.39
CA PHE A 44 7.90 3.32 22.10
C PHE A 44 9.05 2.42 21.61
N GLY A 45 9.57 2.64 20.40
CA GLY A 45 10.54 1.75 19.74
C GLY A 45 12.02 2.01 20.04
N LYS A 46 12.36 3.06 20.81
CA LYS A 46 13.75 3.47 21.02
C LYS A 46 14.55 2.68 22.07
N ASN A 47 13.90 1.83 22.86
CA ASN A 47 14.50 1.38 24.12
C ASN A 47 14.85 -0.11 24.22
N VAL A 48 14.65 -0.92 23.16
CA VAL A 48 15.09 -2.33 23.20
C VAL A 48 15.54 -2.77 21.81
N THR A 49 16.82 -3.09 21.67
CA THR A 49 17.30 -3.74 20.44
C THR A 49 16.82 -5.20 20.41
N VAL A 50 16.56 -5.72 19.20
CA VAL A 50 16.21 -7.15 19.00
C VAL A 50 17.22 -8.08 19.69
N ALA A 51 18.49 -7.67 19.78
CA ALA A 51 19.55 -8.37 20.49
C ALA A 51 19.35 -8.44 22.01
N GLU A 52 18.97 -7.33 22.65
CA GLU A 52 18.68 -7.27 24.10
C GLU A 52 17.41 -8.07 24.45
N MET A 53 16.43 -8.10 23.54
CA MET A 53 15.15 -8.78 23.74
C MET A 53 15.20 -10.30 23.54
N VAL A 54 16.17 -10.81 22.77
CA VAL A 54 16.42 -12.26 22.59
C VAL A 54 17.21 -12.83 23.77
N GLY A 55 18.07 -12.03 24.40
CA GLY A 55 18.85 -12.42 25.58
C GLY A 55 18.05 -12.40 26.89
N ALA A 56 17.03 -11.56 26.98
CA ALA A 56 16.13 -11.49 28.13
C ALA A 56 15.08 -12.63 28.05
N GLY A 57 15.33 -13.68 28.83
CA GLY A 57 14.68 -14.99 28.70
C GLY A 57 13.30 -15.14 29.36
N ILE A 58 12.51 -14.07 29.59
CA ILE A 58 11.24 -14.18 30.30
C ILE A 58 10.06 -14.29 29.31
N ARG A 59 9.08 -15.17 29.57
CA ARG A 59 7.92 -15.43 28.68
C ARG A 59 7.16 -14.15 28.29
N GLY A 60 7.14 -13.14 29.16
CA GLY A 60 6.51 -11.84 28.89
C GLY A 60 7.28 -10.99 27.87
N GLU A 61 8.61 -11.06 27.86
CA GLU A 61 9.46 -10.33 26.90
C GLU A 61 9.27 -10.88 25.50
N LYS A 62 9.16 -12.20 25.33
CA LYS A 62 8.83 -12.83 24.04
C LYS A 62 7.50 -12.37 23.45
N LEU A 63 6.47 -12.20 24.30
CA LEU A 63 5.18 -11.68 23.86
C LEU A 63 5.29 -10.22 23.41
N LEU A 64 6.10 -9.43 24.12
CA LEU A 64 6.40 -8.04 23.78
C LEU A 64 7.15 -7.94 22.44
N VAL A 65 8.08 -8.88 22.16
CA VAL A 65 8.75 -9.01 20.85
C VAL A 65 7.74 -9.27 19.73
N ILE A 66 6.88 -10.27 19.90
CA ILE A 66 5.89 -10.61 18.88
C ILE A 66 4.90 -9.44 18.67
N GLY A 67 4.50 -8.78 19.75
CA GLY A 67 3.67 -7.57 19.70
C GLY A 67 4.34 -6.41 18.95
N ALA A 68 5.60 -6.13 19.25
CA ALA A 68 6.36 -5.08 18.57
C ALA A 68 6.59 -5.42 17.08
N MET A 69 6.99 -6.65 16.76
CA MET A 69 7.20 -7.10 15.38
C MET A 69 5.89 -7.03 14.57
N SER A 70 4.78 -7.49 15.15
CA SER A 70 3.47 -7.43 14.49
C SER A 70 2.98 -5.99 14.29
N ALA A 71 3.21 -5.09 15.24
CA ALA A 71 2.90 -3.67 15.10
C ALA A 71 3.74 -3.00 14.00
N SER A 72 5.05 -3.27 13.96
CA SER A 72 5.94 -2.78 12.90
C SER A 72 5.56 -3.34 11.53
N TYR A 73 5.20 -4.63 11.46
CA TYR A 73 4.70 -5.26 10.23
C TYR A 73 3.43 -4.58 9.73
N TYR A 74 2.44 -4.38 10.61
CA TYR A 74 1.20 -3.70 10.28
C TYR A 74 1.44 -2.26 9.82
N LEU A 75 2.30 -1.51 10.52
CA LEU A 75 2.66 -0.14 10.14
C LEU A 75 3.29 -0.08 8.74
N GLY A 76 4.26 -0.97 8.47
CA GLY A 76 4.88 -1.08 7.15
C GLY A 76 3.87 -1.41 6.05
N ALA A 77 2.95 -2.35 6.31
CA ALA A 77 1.89 -2.71 5.38
C ALA A 77 0.93 -1.56 5.08
N VAL A 78 0.56 -0.77 6.10
CA VAL A 78 -0.27 0.44 5.92
C VAL A 78 0.43 1.46 5.02
N ILE A 79 1.70 1.78 5.30
CA ILE A 79 2.48 2.75 4.51
C ILE A 79 2.62 2.29 3.05
N GLY A 80 3.00 1.02 2.85
CA GLY A 80 3.13 0.44 1.50
C GLY A 80 1.80 0.44 0.74
N SER A 81 0.71 0.10 1.42
CA SER A 81 -0.63 0.09 0.82
C SER A 81 -1.13 1.49 0.45
N ILE A 82 -0.79 2.52 1.23
CA ILE A 82 -1.07 3.91 0.86
C ILE A 82 -0.33 4.26 -0.45
N ALA A 83 0.94 3.88 -0.59
CA ALA A 83 1.71 4.16 -1.79
C ALA A 83 1.12 3.47 -3.03
N VAL A 84 0.78 2.17 -2.92
CA VAL A 84 0.14 1.40 -4.00
C VAL A 84 -1.22 2.00 -4.37
N ALA A 85 -2.07 2.25 -3.38
CA ALA A 85 -3.41 2.78 -3.61
C ALA A 85 -3.39 4.19 -4.21
N THR A 86 -2.46 5.04 -3.77
CA THR A 86 -2.26 6.39 -4.33
C THR A 86 -1.79 6.30 -5.78
N GLY A 87 -0.79 5.45 -6.06
CA GLY A 87 -0.27 5.24 -7.41
C GLY A 87 -1.36 4.75 -8.38
N ARG A 88 -2.14 3.74 -7.97
CA ARG A 88 -3.27 3.22 -8.78
C ARG A 88 -4.38 4.25 -8.93
N SER A 89 -4.68 5.03 -7.89
CA SER A 89 -5.71 6.08 -7.96
C SER A 89 -5.34 7.21 -8.92
N LEU A 90 -4.08 7.66 -8.89
CA LEU A 90 -3.58 8.71 -9.79
C LEU A 90 -3.40 8.20 -11.23
N ALA A 91 -3.10 6.92 -11.42
CA ALA A 91 -2.99 6.30 -12.74
C ALA A 91 -4.35 5.98 -13.38
N GLY A 92 -5.47 6.16 -12.67
CA GLY A 92 -6.81 5.80 -13.17
C GLY A 92 -7.12 4.29 -13.10
N GLY A 93 -6.43 3.58 -12.21
CA GLY A 93 -6.69 2.19 -11.81
C GLY A 93 -5.70 1.16 -12.35
N VAL A 94 -5.11 1.39 -13.52
CA VAL A 94 -4.05 0.55 -14.09
C VAL A 94 -2.72 1.28 -13.90
N SER A 95 -1.86 0.73 -13.05
CA SER A 95 -0.52 1.27 -12.85
C SER A 95 0.45 0.76 -13.93
N LEU A 96 1.58 1.44 -14.11
CA LEU A 96 2.67 0.94 -14.95
C LEU A 96 3.13 -0.46 -14.51
N ALA A 97 3.16 -0.71 -13.20
CA ALA A 97 3.53 -2.01 -12.64
C ALA A 97 2.57 -3.11 -13.10
N ASP A 98 1.25 -2.85 -13.12
CA ASP A 98 0.25 -3.81 -13.60
C ASP A 98 0.48 -4.17 -15.07
N VAL A 99 0.81 -3.17 -15.91
CA VAL A 99 1.09 -3.38 -17.34
C VAL A 99 2.35 -4.20 -17.55
N LEU A 100 3.43 -3.88 -16.81
CA LEU A 100 4.69 -4.60 -16.92
C LEU A 100 4.60 -6.03 -16.39
N LEU A 101 3.88 -6.23 -15.29
CA LEU A 101 3.59 -7.56 -14.75
C LEU A 101 2.76 -8.37 -15.75
N ASN A 102 1.70 -7.79 -16.32
CA ASN A 102 0.89 -8.45 -17.34
C ASN A 102 1.72 -8.83 -18.58
N ALA A 103 2.61 -7.93 -19.03
CA ALA A 103 3.51 -8.22 -20.14
C ALA A 103 4.50 -9.35 -19.80
N GLN A 104 4.98 -9.42 -18.56
CA GLN A 104 5.84 -10.52 -18.10
C GLN A 104 5.09 -11.86 -18.10
N THR A 105 3.88 -11.91 -17.51
CA THR A 105 3.07 -13.13 -17.44
C THR A 105 2.66 -13.66 -18.82
N ASN A 106 2.46 -12.77 -19.80
CA ASN A 106 2.09 -13.14 -21.17
C ASN A 106 3.29 -13.28 -22.13
N HIS A 107 4.53 -13.32 -21.61
CA HIS A 107 5.77 -13.41 -22.42
C HIS A 107 5.97 -12.27 -23.46
N LEU A 108 5.31 -11.13 -23.22
CA LEU A 108 5.43 -9.88 -24.00
C LEU A 108 6.48 -8.93 -23.41
N HIS A 109 7.17 -9.31 -22.33
CA HIS A 109 8.25 -8.53 -21.76
C HIS A 109 9.36 -8.32 -22.81
N ARG A 110 9.71 -7.06 -23.05
CA ARG A 110 10.79 -6.64 -23.95
C ARG A 110 11.62 -5.55 -23.25
N PRO A 111 12.94 -5.48 -23.48
CA PRO A 111 13.79 -4.47 -22.83
C PRO A 111 13.37 -3.02 -23.10
N TRP A 112 12.76 -2.75 -24.27
CA TRP A 112 12.28 -1.42 -24.64
C TRP A 112 10.92 -1.06 -24.03
N LEU A 113 10.15 -2.05 -23.56
CA LEU A 113 8.76 -1.85 -23.13
C LEU A 113 8.63 -0.92 -21.92
N PRO A 114 9.45 -1.04 -20.84
CA PRO A 114 9.39 -0.10 -19.73
C PRO A 114 9.70 1.33 -20.15
N ALA A 115 10.71 1.53 -21.00
CA ALA A 115 11.13 2.86 -21.46
C ALA A 115 10.02 3.55 -22.28
N VAL A 116 9.35 2.81 -23.17
CA VAL A 116 8.22 3.33 -23.96
C VAL A 116 7.03 3.68 -23.06
N MET A 117 6.68 2.80 -22.11
CA MET A 117 5.55 3.05 -21.21
C MET A 117 5.82 4.23 -20.25
N MET A 118 7.06 4.41 -19.79
CA MET A 118 7.44 5.58 -18.99
C MET A 118 7.38 6.88 -19.80
N ARG A 119 7.81 6.86 -21.08
CA ARG A 119 7.80 8.03 -21.95
C ARG A 119 6.39 8.38 -22.45
N HIS A 120 5.52 7.39 -22.60
CA HIS A 120 4.15 7.53 -23.12
C HIS A 120 3.11 6.96 -22.15
N PRO A 121 2.91 7.59 -20.97
CA PRO A 121 1.96 7.10 -19.98
C PRO A 121 0.50 7.13 -20.46
N GLU A 122 0.19 7.87 -21.52
CA GLU A 122 -1.11 7.89 -22.20
C GLU A 122 -1.56 6.53 -22.76
N ILE A 123 -0.62 5.60 -23.02
CA ILE A 123 -0.95 4.29 -23.63
C ILE A 123 -1.78 3.43 -22.67
N TYR A 124 -1.47 3.47 -21.38
CA TYR A 124 -2.16 2.66 -20.36
C TYR A 124 -3.10 3.47 -19.46
N LYS A 125 -3.06 4.80 -19.53
CA LYS A 125 -4.03 5.66 -18.84
C LYS A 125 -5.39 5.55 -19.53
N LYS A 126 -6.36 4.97 -18.83
CA LYS A 126 -7.75 4.87 -19.33
C LYS A 126 -8.34 6.27 -19.53
N ARG A 127 -8.63 6.66 -20.77
CA ARG A 127 -9.37 7.88 -21.08
C ARG A 127 -10.78 7.75 -20.48
N ARG A 128 -11.16 8.62 -19.54
CA ARG A 128 -12.56 8.72 -19.08
C ARG A 128 -13.41 9.16 -20.27
N VAL A 129 -14.09 8.21 -20.91
CA VAL A 129 -15.16 8.53 -21.85
C VAL A 129 -16.29 9.12 -21.01
N VAL A 130 -16.51 10.43 -21.13
CA VAL A 130 -17.70 11.08 -20.56
C VAL A 130 -18.88 10.45 -21.30
N GLN A 131 -19.60 9.55 -20.64
CA GLN A 131 -20.90 9.12 -21.13
C GLN A 131 -21.82 10.33 -21.05
N VAL A 132 -21.96 11.04 -22.17
CA VAL A 132 -23.02 12.02 -22.36
C VAL A 132 -24.32 11.22 -22.24
N ARG A 133 -25.02 11.35 -21.11
CA ARG A 133 -26.37 10.82 -20.95
C ARG A 133 -27.21 11.40 -22.08
N ARG A 134 -27.56 10.59 -23.08
CA ARG A 134 -28.66 10.90 -23.98
C ARG A 134 -29.92 10.87 -23.15
N VAL A 135 -30.38 12.06 -22.77
CA VAL A 135 -31.74 12.27 -22.28
C VAL A 135 -32.66 11.90 -23.45
N ARG A 136 -33.51 10.89 -23.23
CA ARG A 136 -34.71 10.65 -24.04
C ARG A 136 -35.88 11.23 -23.28
#